data_AF-A0A2T1DQF2-F1
#
_entry.id   AF-A0A2T1DQF2-F1
#
_cell.length_a   1.000
_cell.length_b   1.000
_cell.length_c   1.000
_cell.angle_alpha   90.00
_cell.angle_beta   90.00
_cell.angle_gamma   90.00
#
_symmetry.space_group_name_H-M   'P 1'
#
loop_
_entity.id
_entity.type
_entity.pdbx_description
1 polymer ?
#
loop_
_entity_poly.entity_id
_entity_poly.type
_entity_poly.pdbx_seq_one_letter_code
_entity_poly.pdbx_strand_id
1 'polypeptide(L)'
;GDLNSVDAQNGESGGHDLIYGGAGNDRISGKSGNDQLYGEAGDDILVGDNGDDLLWGGLGNDTLMGNNFSGGSGSNTFVLAAGEGTDTIIDFQVGRDRIALANELAFSDLSIGQSGSASLITFGEEILAKLNGVNASDLTADAFVAI
;
A
#
# COMPACT_ATOMS: atom_id res chain seq x y z
N GLY A 1 19.59 8.67 18.75
CA GLY A 1 18.33 9.05 19.40
C GLY A 1 17.53 7.79 19.56
N ASP A 2 16.75 7.75 20.63
CA ASP A 2 15.89 6.70 21.20
C ASP A 2 15.63 5.39 20.41
N LEU A 3 15.74 4.25 21.11
CA LEU A 3 15.58 2.87 20.64
C LEU A 3 14.12 2.35 20.76
N ASN A 4 13.10 3.23 20.68
CA ASN A 4 11.68 2.86 20.79
C ASN A 4 10.72 3.81 20.03
N SER A 5 11.20 4.50 18.99
CA SER A 5 10.33 5.42 18.24
C SER A 5 9.47 4.63 17.25
N VAL A 6 8.18 4.49 17.56
CA VAL A 6 7.16 4.45 16.53
C VAL A 6 7.08 5.90 16.05
N ASP A 7 7.85 6.29 15.03
CA ASP A 7 7.84 7.69 14.58
C ASP A 7 6.51 7.93 13.86
N ALA A 8 5.68 8.80 14.45
CA ALA A 8 4.41 9.16 13.86
C ALA A 8 4.65 10.33 12.91
N GLN A 9 5.04 10.02 11.67
CA GLN A 9 5.24 11.03 10.63
C GLN A 9 3.90 11.39 10.00
N ASN A 10 3.61 12.69 9.89
CA ASN A 10 2.33 13.17 9.38
C ASN A 10 2.54 14.32 8.39
N GLY A 11 1.78 14.32 7.31
CA GLY A 11 1.73 15.41 6.33
C GLY A 11 1.19 16.72 6.90
N GLU A 12 1.22 17.78 6.13
CA GLU A 12 0.57 19.05 6.45
C GLU A 12 -0.90 19.02 6.01
N SER A 13 -1.77 19.80 6.66
CA SER A 13 -3.18 19.84 6.25
C SER A 13 -3.31 20.59 4.92
N GLY A 14 -3.57 19.85 3.84
CA GLY A 14 -3.88 20.37 2.51
C GLY A 14 -2.68 20.41 1.56
N GLY A 15 -1.56 19.78 1.93
CA GLY A 15 -0.33 19.69 1.15
C GLY A 15 -0.33 18.53 0.15
N HIS A 16 0.68 18.48 -0.72
CA HIS A 16 1.02 17.28 -1.46
C HIS A 16 2.39 16.88 -0.91
N ASP A 17 2.38 15.91 -0.01
CA ASP A 17 3.50 15.63 0.85
C ASP A 17 4.30 14.45 0.32
N LEU A 18 5.60 14.49 0.61
CA LEU A 18 6.54 13.41 0.38
C LEU A 18 7.09 13.00 1.74
N ILE A 19 6.69 11.82 2.21
CA ILE A 19 6.97 11.36 3.57
C ILE A 19 7.75 10.04 3.52
N TYR A 20 8.80 9.94 4.34
CA TYR A 20 9.68 8.78 4.45
C TYR A 20 9.77 8.33 5.91
N GLY A 21 9.25 7.14 6.24
CA GLY A 21 9.27 6.56 7.58
C GLY A 21 10.69 6.36 8.11
N GLY A 22 11.53 5.74 7.29
CA GLY A 22 12.91 5.49 7.63
C GLY A 22 13.13 4.04 8.04
N ALA A 23 14.06 3.84 8.97
CA ALA A 23 14.25 2.53 9.55
C ALA A 23 13.46 2.40 10.85
N GLY A 24 12.75 1.30 11.02
CA GLY A 24 11.89 1.03 12.16
C GLY A 24 10.45 0.79 11.72
N ASN A 25 9.58 0.54 12.70
CA ASN A 25 8.16 0.34 12.43
C ASN A 25 7.45 1.69 12.64
N ASP A 26 7.04 2.31 11.55
CA ASP A 26 6.54 3.66 11.50
C ASP A 26 5.02 3.73 11.32
N ARG A 27 4.45 4.89 11.66
CA ARG A 27 3.04 5.19 11.41
C ARG A 27 2.97 6.49 10.63
N ILE A 28 2.56 6.40 9.37
CA ILE A 28 2.55 7.51 8.43
C ILE A 28 1.12 7.86 8.04
N SER A 29 0.79 9.16 8.07
CA SER A 29 -0.48 9.70 7.57
C SER A 29 -0.24 10.88 6.63
N GLY A 30 -0.74 10.77 5.38
CA GLY A 30 -0.66 11.83 4.36
C GLY A 30 -1.56 13.03 4.67
N LYS A 31 -2.71 12.77 5.30
CA LYS A 31 -3.79 13.73 5.60
C LYS A 31 -4.59 14.15 4.38
N SER A 32 -4.23 15.20 3.68
CA SER A 32 -5.11 15.71 2.64
C SER A 32 -4.32 16.34 1.52
N GLY A 33 -4.65 15.92 0.30
CA GLY A 33 -3.92 16.18 -0.92
C GLY A 33 -3.34 14.88 -1.44
N ASN A 34 -2.60 14.95 -2.55
CA ASN A 34 -2.07 13.78 -3.22
C ASN A 34 -0.66 13.53 -2.70
N ASP A 35 -0.53 12.56 -1.81
CA ASP A 35 0.68 12.33 -1.05
C ASP A 35 1.48 11.13 -1.60
N GLN A 36 2.79 11.13 -1.33
CA GLN A 36 3.67 10.00 -1.59
C GLN A 36 4.26 9.53 -0.26
N LEU A 37 3.83 8.35 0.16
CA LEU A 37 4.16 7.78 1.46
C LEU A 37 5.07 6.57 1.27
N TYR A 38 6.26 6.64 1.86
CA TYR A 38 7.27 5.58 1.85
C TYR A 38 7.53 5.12 3.28
N GLY A 39 7.24 3.86 3.62
CA GLY A 39 7.58 3.28 4.93
C GLY A 39 9.09 3.07 5.08
N GLU A 40 9.71 2.60 3.99
CA GLU A 40 11.12 2.22 3.87
C GLU A 40 11.44 0.87 4.52
N ALA A 41 11.87 0.79 5.77
CA ALA A 41 12.31 -0.49 6.35
C ALA A 41 11.73 -0.74 7.74
N GLY A 42 10.88 -1.76 7.86
CA GLY A 42 10.22 -2.20 9.08
C GLY A 42 8.78 -2.59 8.80
N ASP A 43 8.03 -3.01 9.81
CA ASP A 43 6.60 -3.29 9.63
C ASP A 43 5.79 -2.00 9.89
N ASP A 44 5.41 -1.32 8.81
CA ASP A 44 4.85 0.03 8.82
C ASP A 44 3.32 0.06 8.72
N ILE A 45 2.75 1.21 9.07
CA ILE A 45 1.34 1.53 8.82
C ILE A 45 1.24 2.84 8.07
N LEU A 46 0.79 2.78 6.81
CA LEU A 46 0.62 3.95 5.96
C LEU A 46 -0.88 4.23 5.73
N VAL A 47 -1.27 5.49 5.89
CA VAL A 47 -2.62 5.98 5.65
C VAL A 47 -2.57 7.19 4.70
N GLY A 48 -3.12 7.06 3.50
CA GLY A 48 -3.21 8.17 2.54
C GLY A 48 -4.15 9.30 3.01
N ASP A 49 -5.27 8.92 3.61
CA ASP A 49 -6.37 9.80 4.04
C ASP A 49 -7.20 10.34 2.85
N ASN A 50 -7.04 11.61 2.45
CA ASN A 50 -7.86 12.22 1.39
C ASN A 50 -6.99 12.67 0.22
N GLY A 51 -7.22 12.14 -0.97
CA GLY A 51 -6.52 12.53 -2.18
C GLY A 51 -6.11 11.31 -2.98
N ASP A 52 -5.44 11.55 -4.10
CA ASP A 52 -4.88 10.45 -4.90
C ASP A 52 -3.47 10.16 -4.38
N ASP A 53 -3.36 9.16 -3.50
CA ASP A 53 -2.12 8.87 -2.78
C ASP A 53 -1.33 7.72 -3.40
N LEU A 54 0.00 7.78 -3.29
CA LEU A 54 0.90 6.66 -3.55
C LEU A 54 1.43 6.12 -2.22
N LEU A 55 1.20 4.84 -1.96
CA LEU A 55 1.64 4.16 -0.74
C LEU A 55 2.62 3.05 -1.12
N TRP A 56 3.85 3.14 -0.61
CA TRP A 56 4.85 2.09 -0.71
C TRP A 56 5.35 1.77 0.70
N GLY A 57 4.99 0.60 1.22
CA GLY A 57 5.45 0.13 2.53
C GLY A 57 6.97 -0.04 2.54
N GLY A 58 7.49 -0.86 1.63
CA GLY A 58 8.93 -1.09 1.49
C GLY A 58 9.29 -2.43 2.10
N LEU A 59 10.47 -2.53 2.71
CA LEU A 59 10.91 -3.77 3.33
C LEU A 59 10.16 -4.01 4.65
N GLY A 60 9.35 -5.06 4.72
CA GLY A 60 8.60 -5.44 5.90
C GLY A 60 7.24 -6.02 5.56
N ASN A 61 6.41 -6.26 6.57
CA ASN A 61 5.01 -6.64 6.35
C ASN A 61 4.12 -5.47 6.73
N ASP A 62 3.75 -4.68 5.72
CA ASP A 62 3.15 -3.38 5.97
C ASP A 62 1.62 -3.44 5.98
N THR A 63 1.00 -2.44 6.61
CA THR A 63 -0.43 -2.20 6.53
C THR A 63 -0.69 -0.92 5.76
N LEU A 64 -1.28 -1.05 4.57
CA LEU A 64 -1.56 0.07 3.67
C LEU A 64 -3.05 0.36 3.61
N MET A 65 -3.40 1.62 3.83
CA MET A 65 -4.78 2.13 3.78
C MET A 65 -4.80 3.39 2.92
N GLY A 66 -5.48 3.33 1.77
CA GLY A 66 -5.56 4.48 0.87
C GLY A 66 -6.38 5.62 1.49
N ASN A 67 -7.46 5.28 2.19
CA ASN A 67 -8.36 6.25 2.80
C ASN A 67 -8.54 5.98 4.28
N ASN A 68 -8.89 7.03 5.02
CA ASN A 68 -9.40 6.88 6.37
C ASN A 68 -10.90 6.56 6.33
N PHE A 69 -11.36 5.74 7.29
CA PHE A 69 -12.65 5.02 7.37
C PHE A 69 -13.95 5.85 7.16
N SER A 70 -13.84 7.14 6.86
CA SER A 70 -14.92 8.11 6.68
C SER A 70 -15.36 8.30 5.21
N GLY A 71 -14.88 7.46 4.29
CA GLY A 71 -15.20 7.59 2.86
C GLY A 71 -14.33 8.63 2.15
N GLY A 72 -13.02 8.60 2.45
CA GLY A 72 -12.03 9.42 1.74
C GLY A 72 -12.19 9.32 0.23
N SER A 73 -12.02 10.47 -0.43
CA SER A 73 -12.07 10.60 -1.88
C SER A 73 -10.66 10.44 -2.42
N GLY A 74 -10.45 9.57 -3.42
CA GLY A 74 -9.12 9.36 -3.97
C GLY A 74 -9.01 8.10 -4.80
N SER A 75 -8.27 8.18 -5.89
CA SER A 75 -7.76 7.04 -6.65
C SER A 75 -6.34 6.76 -6.17
N ASN A 76 -6.21 5.79 -5.27
CA ASN A 76 -4.92 5.50 -4.64
C ASN A 76 -4.11 4.47 -5.44
N THR A 77 -2.80 4.53 -5.30
CA THR A 77 -1.86 3.59 -5.88
C THR A 77 -1.06 2.91 -4.78
N PHE A 78 -1.19 1.59 -4.67
CA PHE A 78 -0.45 0.76 -3.72
C PHE A 78 0.71 0.09 -4.46
N VAL A 79 1.94 0.32 -4.04
CA VAL A 79 3.13 -0.26 -4.68
C VAL A 79 3.43 -1.62 -4.07
N LEU A 80 3.65 -2.62 -4.94
CA LEU A 80 4.13 -3.94 -4.55
C LEU A 80 5.44 -4.24 -5.30
N ALA A 81 6.38 -4.84 -4.60
CA ALA A 81 7.59 -5.39 -5.20
C ALA A 81 7.93 -6.76 -4.59
N ALA A 82 8.60 -7.60 -5.38
CA ALA A 82 9.09 -8.89 -4.91
C ALA A 82 10.29 -8.72 -3.96
N GLY A 83 10.37 -9.55 -2.93
CA GLY A 83 11.44 -9.53 -1.94
C GLY A 83 11.32 -8.44 -0.88
N GLU A 84 10.21 -7.70 -0.86
CA GLU A 84 9.95 -6.63 0.12
C GLU A 84 9.13 -7.10 1.31
N GLY A 85 8.38 -8.19 1.17
CA GLY A 85 7.62 -8.79 2.26
C GLY A 85 6.15 -8.98 1.88
N THR A 86 5.29 -9.21 2.87
CA THR A 86 3.86 -9.47 2.63
C THR A 86 3.00 -8.36 3.22
N ASP A 87 2.45 -7.53 2.34
CA ASP A 87 1.63 -6.40 2.73
C ASP A 87 0.17 -6.78 2.97
N THR A 88 -0.51 -5.97 3.78
CA THR A 88 -1.96 -6.02 3.97
C THR A 88 -2.60 -4.72 3.51
N ILE A 89 -3.49 -4.80 2.52
CA ILE A 89 -4.26 -3.68 2.00
C ILE A 89 -5.72 -3.83 2.46
N ILE A 90 -6.27 -2.82 3.13
CA ILE A 90 -7.53 -2.95 3.90
C ILE A 90 -8.75 -2.34 3.20
N ASP A 91 -8.59 -1.31 2.37
CA ASP A 91 -9.70 -0.50 1.83
C ASP A 91 -9.68 -0.37 0.29
N PHE A 92 -8.95 -1.24 -0.40
CA PHE A 92 -8.81 -1.21 -1.85
C PHE A 92 -10.15 -1.23 -2.58
N GLN A 93 -10.38 -0.27 -3.46
CA GLN A 93 -11.62 -0.12 -4.21
C GLN A 93 -11.41 -0.43 -5.69
N VAL A 94 -11.89 -1.60 -6.11
CA VAL A 94 -11.79 -2.08 -7.49
C VAL A 94 -12.36 -1.06 -8.47
N GLY A 95 -11.62 -0.79 -9.55
CA GLY A 95 -12.01 0.15 -10.60
C GLY A 95 -11.74 1.61 -10.25
N ARG A 96 -11.29 1.92 -9.03
CA ARG A 96 -10.84 3.26 -8.64
C ARG A 96 -9.38 3.29 -8.24
N ASP A 97 -8.97 2.38 -7.36
CA ASP A 97 -7.60 2.25 -6.90
C ASP A 97 -6.79 1.36 -7.86
N ARG A 98 -5.46 1.47 -7.77
CA ARG A 98 -4.50 0.76 -8.60
C ARG A 98 -3.42 0.10 -7.76
N ILE A 99 -2.85 -0.97 -8.28
CA ILE A 99 -1.68 -1.64 -7.74
C ILE A 99 -0.53 -1.40 -8.71
N ALA A 100 0.48 -0.68 -8.25
CA ALA A 100 1.69 -0.48 -9.00
C ALA A 100 2.67 -1.63 -8.75
N LEU A 101 3.20 -2.21 -9.82
CA LEU A 101 4.18 -3.29 -9.77
C LEU A 101 5.56 -2.71 -10.04
N ALA A 102 6.41 -2.74 -9.02
CA ALA A 102 7.78 -2.22 -9.08
C ALA A 102 8.81 -3.34 -9.35
N ASN A 103 10.07 -2.96 -9.55
CA ASN A 103 11.19 -3.88 -9.74
C ASN A 103 10.98 -4.89 -10.88
N GLU A 104 10.52 -4.38 -12.03
CA GLU A 104 10.27 -5.14 -13.28
C GLU A 104 9.17 -6.20 -13.19
N LEU A 105 8.40 -6.22 -12.11
CA LEU A 105 7.28 -7.14 -11.93
C LEU A 105 6.15 -6.81 -12.92
N ALA A 106 5.67 -7.80 -13.66
CA ALA A 106 4.54 -7.65 -14.57
C ALA A 106 3.32 -8.41 -14.07
N PHE A 107 2.12 -7.97 -14.47
CA PHE A 107 0.87 -8.67 -14.13
C PHE A 107 0.88 -10.14 -14.58
N SER A 108 1.56 -10.46 -15.68
CA SER A 108 1.71 -11.83 -16.18
C SER A 108 2.51 -12.75 -15.26
N ASP A 109 3.27 -12.19 -14.34
CA ASP A 109 4.10 -12.94 -13.40
C ASP A 109 3.32 -13.30 -12.13
N LEU A 110 2.15 -12.70 -11.95
CA LEU A 110 1.34 -12.83 -10.75
C LEU A 110 0.38 -14.01 -10.82
N SER A 111 0.15 -14.61 -9.66
CA SER A 111 -1.01 -15.45 -9.40
C SER A 111 -1.89 -14.76 -8.37
N ILE A 112 -3.20 -14.74 -8.62
CA ILE A 112 -4.18 -14.12 -7.72
C ILE A 112 -5.15 -15.21 -7.25
N GLY A 113 -5.20 -15.43 -5.94
CA GLY A 113 -6.01 -16.45 -5.31
C GLY A 113 -6.93 -15.88 -4.22
N GLN A 114 -7.98 -16.62 -3.88
CA GLN A 114 -8.88 -16.26 -2.77
C GLN A 114 -8.54 -17.07 -1.52
N SER A 115 -8.43 -16.41 -0.37
CA SER A 115 -8.28 -17.03 0.95
C SER A 115 -9.26 -16.40 1.94
N GLY A 116 -10.34 -17.11 2.24
CA GLY A 116 -11.46 -16.55 3.01
C GLY A 116 -12.03 -15.30 2.32
N SER A 117 -12.14 -14.20 3.06
CA SER A 117 -12.60 -12.91 2.54
C SER A 117 -11.50 -12.05 1.91
N ALA A 118 -10.27 -12.57 1.78
CA ALA A 118 -9.15 -11.81 1.24
C ALA A 118 -8.66 -12.40 -0.09
N SER A 119 -8.22 -11.52 -0.98
CA SER A 119 -7.42 -11.90 -2.15
C SER A 119 -5.95 -11.95 -1.76
N LEU A 120 -5.21 -12.92 -2.29
CA LEU A 120 -3.77 -13.04 -2.16
C LEU A 120 -3.15 -12.82 -3.54
N ILE A 121 -2.24 -11.87 -3.64
CA ILE A 121 -1.41 -11.64 -4.82
C ILE A 121 -0.05 -12.28 -4.55
N THR A 122 0.38 -13.18 -5.42
CA THR A 122 1.61 -13.95 -5.24
C THR A 122 2.51 -13.87 -6.46
N PHE A 123 3.83 -13.89 -6.23
CA PHE A 123 4.86 -14.02 -7.26
C PHE A 123 5.73 -15.24 -6.91
N GLY A 124 5.65 -16.29 -7.73
CA GLY A 124 6.24 -17.59 -7.37
C GLY A 124 5.65 -18.15 -6.08
N GLU A 125 6.48 -18.37 -5.06
CA GLU A 125 6.07 -18.83 -3.72
C GLU A 125 5.83 -17.69 -2.73
N GLU A 126 6.18 -16.46 -3.09
CA GLU A 126 6.03 -15.27 -2.24
C GLU A 126 4.62 -14.71 -2.31
N ILE A 127 4.06 -14.35 -1.16
CA ILE A 127 2.83 -13.56 -1.08
C ILE A 127 3.26 -12.09 -1.02
N LEU A 128 2.94 -11.33 -2.06
CA LEU A 128 3.25 -9.90 -2.11
C LEU A 128 2.25 -9.10 -1.28
N ALA A 129 0.96 -9.43 -1.42
CA ALA A 129 -0.08 -8.71 -0.70
C ALA A 129 -1.31 -9.56 -0.41
N LYS A 130 -1.97 -9.20 0.69
CA LYS A 130 -3.31 -9.62 1.06
C LYS A 130 -4.27 -8.42 0.98
N LEU A 131 -5.27 -8.50 0.11
CA LEU A 131 -6.32 -7.50 -0.01
C LEU A 131 -7.57 -7.98 0.73
N ASN A 132 -7.91 -7.33 1.84
CA ASN A 132 -9.07 -7.70 2.66
C ASN A 132 -10.37 -7.20 2.02
N GLY A 133 -11.37 -8.07 1.90
CA GLY A 133 -12.71 -7.68 1.42
C GLY A 133 -12.82 -7.51 -0.10
N VAL A 134 -11.76 -7.80 -0.84
CA VAL A 134 -11.73 -7.79 -2.31
C VAL A 134 -11.80 -9.23 -2.83
N ASN A 135 -12.62 -9.48 -3.85
CA ASN A 135 -12.64 -10.79 -4.51
C ASN A 135 -11.51 -10.90 -5.54
N ALA A 136 -10.85 -12.05 -5.56
CA ALA A 136 -9.72 -12.31 -6.44
C ALA A 136 -10.09 -12.19 -7.92
N SER A 137 -11.33 -12.53 -8.28
CA SER A 137 -11.86 -12.41 -9.65
C SER A 137 -11.98 -10.97 -10.13
N ASP A 138 -12.04 -10.00 -9.21
CA ASP A 138 -12.24 -8.59 -9.52
C ASP A 138 -10.88 -7.87 -9.75
N LEU A 139 -9.77 -8.51 -9.38
CA LEU A 139 -8.41 -8.04 -9.61
C LEU A 139 -7.91 -8.48 -11.00
N THR A 140 -8.50 -7.90 -12.04
CA THR A 140 -8.05 -8.08 -13.42
C THR A 140 -6.84 -7.19 -13.73
N ALA A 141 -6.24 -7.34 -14.91
CA ALA A 141 -5.12 -6.52 -15.36
C ALA A 141 -5.38 -5.00 -15.27
N ASP A 142 -6.65 -4.56 -15.34
CA ASP A 142 -7.01 -3.14 -15.23
C ASP A 142 -6.75 -2.55 -13.83
N ALA A 143 -6.71 -3.41 -12.80
CA ALA A 143 -6.35 -3.00 -11.44
C ALA A 143 -4.85 -2.74 -11.28
N PHE A 144 -4.02 -3.12 -12.26
CA PHE A 144 -2.56 -3.06 -12.16
C PHE A 144 -1.94 -2.03 -13.12
N VAL A 145 -0.79 -1.51 -12.73
CA VAL A 145 0.06 -0.65 -13.56
C VAL A 145 1.52 -1.00 -13.27
N ALA A 146 2.39 -0.93 -14.27
CA ALA A 146 3.84 -1.09 -14.08
C ALA A 146 4.48 0.28 -13.85
N ILE A 147 5.46 0.37 -12.95
CA ILE A 147 6.21 1.61 -12.64
C ILE A 147 7.72 1.41 -12.66
#